data_AF-A0A6P7WXX5-F1
#
_entry.id   AF-A0A6P7WXX5-F1
#
_cell.length_a   1.000
_cell.length_b   1.000
_cell.length_c   1.000
_cell.angle_alpha   90.00
_cell.angle_beta   90.00
_cell.angle_gamma   90.00
#
_symmetry.space_group_name_H-M   'P 1'
#
loop_
_entity.id
_entity.type
_entity.pdbx_description
1 polymer ?
#
loop_
_entity_poly.entity_id
_entity_poly.type
_entity_poly.pdbx_seq_one_letter_code
_entity_poly.pdbx_strand_id
1 'polypeptide(L)'
;HCIDWNRDILKQQLDLTEDDIIDVPALFRLDTSGKASAFFPSMVNMVVLGTDLGIPKPYGPIIEEICCLEEYMISMMKPLGLKCTFIDDVVSYHRKLGEVHCGTNVRRKPFAYKWWNMVP
;
A
#
# COMPACT_ATOMS: atom_id res chain seq x y z
N HIS A 1 17.62 1.77 2.00
CA HIS A 1 18.30 2.25 0.77
C HIS A 1 17.41 2.26 -0.47
N CYS A 2 16.85 1.15 -0.95
CA CYS A 2 16.04 1.19 -2.18
C CYS A 2 14.75 2.03 -2.04
N ILE A 3 14.02 1.87 -0.92
CA ILE A 3 12.79 2.63 -0.67
C ILE A 3 13.11 4.12 -0.45
N ASP A 4 14.10 4.43 0.39
CA ASP A 4 14.49 5.82 0.69
C ASP A 4 14.95 6.58 -0.57
N TRP A 5 15.70 5.92 -1.45
CA TRP A 5 16.10 6.52 -2.72
C TRP A 5 14.90 6.87 -3.62
N ASN A 6 13.86 6.03 -3.62
CA ASN A 6 12.61 6.36 -4.30
C ASN A 6 11.84 7.49 -3.59
N ARG A 7 11.86 7.53 -2.24
CA ARG A 7 11.26 8.62 -1.45
C ARG A 7 11.86 9.97 -1.87
N ASP A 8 13.18 10.06 -1.99
CA ASP A 8 13.87 11.28 -2.41
C ASP A 8 13.47 11.73 -3.82
N ILE A 9 13.40 10.78 -4.77
CA ILE A 9 12.95 11.08 -6.14
C ILE A 9 11.50 11.53 -6.16
N LEU A 10 10.60 10.84 -5.46
CA LEU A 10 9.18 11.19 -5.42
C LEU A 10 8.98 12.58 -4.83
N LYS A 11 9.68 12.90 -3.72
CA LYS A 11 9.67 14.25 -3.14
C LYS A 11 10.12 15.31 -4.13
N GLN A 12 11.21 15.06 -4.85
CA GLN A 12 11.73 16.01 -5.83
C GLN A 12 10.82 16.20 -7.05
N GLN A 13 10.30 15.12 -7.62
CA GLN A 13 9.59 15.15 -8.90
C GLN A 13 8.10 15.48 -8.77
N LEU A 14 7.51 15.24 -7.59
CA LEU A 14 6.10 15.49 -7.30
C LEU A 14 5.89 16.63 -6.29
N ASP A 15 6.97 17.31 -5.88
CA ASP A 15 6.95 18.39 -4.88
C ASP A 15 6.31 17.97 -3.55
N LEU A 16 6.70 16.80 -3.04
CA LEU A 16 6.20 16.26 -1.78
C LEU A 16 7.12 16.61 -0.62
N THR A 17 6.50 16.86 0.53
CA THR A 17 7.16 17.02 1.82
C THR A 17 7.05 15.74 2.65
N GLU A 18 7.67 15.73 3.84
CA GLU A 18 7.50 14.61 4.78
C GLU A 18 6.06 14.50 5.30
N ASP A 19 5.32 15.61 5.38
CA ASP A 19 3.94 15.63 5.86
C ASP A 19 2.97 14.98 4.86
N ASP A 20 3.37 14.83 3.59
CA ASP A 20 2.59 14.18 2.54
C ASP A 20 2.77 12.65 2.52
N ILE A 21 3.64 12.09 3.38
CA ILE A 21 4.08 10.69 3.31
C ILE A 21 3.76 9.96 4.62
N ILE A 22 3.10 8.79 4.49
CA ILE A 22 2.88 7.86 5.60
C ILE A 22 3.66 6.57 5.32
N ASP A 23 4.50 6.19 6.28
CA ASP A 23 5.26 4.94 6.23
C ASP A 23 4.41 3.76 6.72
N VAL A 24 4.29 2.74 5.85
CA VAL A 24 3.56 1.51 6.18
C VAL A 24 4.55 0.39 6.49
N PRO A 25 4.38 -0.37 7.60
CA PRO A 25 5.28 -1.47 7.92
C PRO A 25 5.31 -2.53 6.82
N ALA A 26 6.52 -2.85 6.37
CA ALA A 26 6.77 -3.88 5.37
C ALA A 26 8.05 -4.65 5.73
N LEU A 27 8.08 -5.93 5.36
CA LEU A 27 9.26 -6.77 5.52
C LEU A 27 9.47 -7.58 4.24
N PHE A 28 10.73 -7.80 3.88
CA PHE A 28 11.10 -8.44 2.63
C PHE A 28 12.12 -9.56 2.86
N ARG A 29 12.12 -10.55 1.97
CA ARG A 29 13.19 -11.55 1.81
C ARG A 29 13.86 -11.34 0.46
N LEU A 30 15.19 -11.47 0.43
CA LEU A 30 15.95 -11.40 -0.81
C LEU A 30 16.03 -12.79 -1.45
N ASP A 31 15.87 -12.85 -2.76
CA ASP A 31 16.19 -14.05 -3.55
C ASP A 31 17.70 -14.14 -3.84
N THR A 32 18.11 -15.22 -4.50
CA THR A 32 19.52 -15.45 -4.88
C THR A 32 20.08 -14.44 -5.87
N SER A 33 19.21 -13.68 -6.55
CA SER A 33 19.58 -12.59 -7.45
C SER A 33 19.61 -11.22 -6.76
N GLY A 34 19.33 -11.17 -5.45
CA GLY A 34 19.28 -9.94 -4.65
C GLY A 34 17.97 -9.15 -4.81
N LYS A 35 16.93 -9.72 -5.42
CA LYS A 35 15.62 -9.06 -5.56
C LYS A 35 14.75 -9.31 -4.33
N ALA A 36 13.97 -8.31 -3.94
CA ALA A 36 13.09 -8.37 -2.80
C ALA A 36 11.74 -9.02 -3.15
N SER A 37 11.30 -9.93 -2.28
CA SER A 37 9.95 -10.49 -2.24
C SER A 37 9.33 -10.18 -0.88
N ALA A 38 8.01 -9.95 -0.84
CA ALA A 38 7.33 -9.63 0.41
C ALA A 38 7.43 -10.82 1.39
N PHE A 39 7.80 -10.56 2.65
CA PHE A 39 7.87 -11.58 3.70
C PHE A 39 6.47 -11.94 4.20
N PHE A 40 5.60 -10.94 4.27
CA PHE A 40 4.16 -11.03 4.56
C PHE A 40 3.41 -10.15 3.57
N PRO A 41 2.07 -10.29 3.42
CA PRO A 41 1.30 -9.54 2.44
C PRO A 41 1.56 -8.03 2.47
N SER A 42 1.95 -7.47 1.32
CA SER A 42 2.35 -6.06 1.22
C SER A 42 1.15 -5.11 1.34
N MET A 43 0.92 -4.56 2.54
CA MET A 43 -0.25 -3.72 2.84
C MET A 43 -0.40 -2.49 1.95
N VAL A 44 0.70 -1.96 1.37
CA VAL A 44 0.64 -0.81 0.44
C VAL A 44 -0.06 -1.16 -0.88
N ASN A 45 -0.11 -2.44 -1.25
CA ASN A 45 -0.70 -2.95 -2.50
C ASN A 45 -2.23 -3.12 -2.36
N MET A 46 -2.89 -2.07 -1.86
CA MET A 46 -4.31 -2.03 -1.50
C MET A 46 -5.22 -1.55 -2.64
N VAL A 47 -6.52 -1.76 -2.49
CA VAL A 47 -7.56 -1.17 -3.35
C VAL A 47 -8.16 0.05 -2.67
N VAL A 48 -8.16 1.19 -3.36
CA VAL A 48 -8.68 2.47 -2.84
C VAL A 48 -10.01 2.83 -3.50
N LEU A 49 -11.10 2.82 -2.73
CA LEU A 49 -12.47 3.15 -3.17
C LEU A 49 -13.01 4.38 -2.42
N GLY A 50 -12.51 5.56 -2.75
CA GLY A 50 -12.84 6.78 -2.01
C GLY A 50 -12.16 6.73 -0.64
N THR A 51 -12.95 6.70 0.44
CA THR A 51 -12.43 6.60 1.81
C THR A 51 -12.31 5.16 2.31
N ASP A 52 -12.81 4.18 1.57
CA ASP A 52 -12.71 2.76 1.92
C ASP A 52 -11.45 2.12 1.29
N LEU A 53 -10.63 1.50 2.12
CA LEU A 53 -9.36 0.85 1.76
C LEU A 53 -9.50 -0.67 1.91
N GLY A 54 -9.33 -1.40 0.81
CA GLY A 54 -9.20 -2.87 0.80
C GLY A 54 -7.74 -3.27 0.87
N ILE A 55 -7.26 -3.56 2.07
CA ILE A 55 -5.84 -3.76 2.39
C ILE A 55 -5.54 -5.27 2.47
N PRO A 56 -4.45 -5.79 1.86
CA PRO A 56 -4.03 -7.18 2.06
C PRO A 56 -3.85 -7.49 3.55
N LYS A 57 -4.47 -8.57 4.04
CA LYS A 57 -4.36 -8.96 5.46
C LYS A 57 -2.91 -9.37 5.76
N PRO A 58 -2.21 -8.73 6.71
CA PRO A 58 -0.77 -8.92 6.88
C PRO A 58 -0.36 -10.18 7.66
N TYR A 59 -1.29 -10.81 8.40
CA TYR A 59 -0.99 -11.95 9.30
C TYR A 59 0.20 -11.71 10.23
N GLY A 60 0.33 -10.48 10.73
CA GLY A 60 1.33 -10.12 11.72
C GLY A 60 1.09 -10.79 13.08
N PRO A 61 2.04 -10.63 14.02
CA PRO A 61 1.92 -11.16 15.37
C PRO A 61 0.60 -10.76 16.06
N ILE A 62 0.04 -11.70 16.81
CA ILE A 62 -1.17 -11.47 17.60
C ILE A 62 -0.78 -11.04 19.02
N ILE A 63 -1.23 -9.86 19.44
CA ILE A 63 -1.07 -9.31 20.79
C ILE A 63 -2.49 -9.03 21.28
N GLU A 64 -2.87 -9.58 22.44
CA GLU A 64 -4.23 -9.41 22.99
C GLU A 64 -5.34 -9.74 21.98
N GLU A 65 -5.18 -10.86 21.25
CA GLU A 65 -6.11 -11.35 20.21
C GLU A 65 -6.20 -10.48 18.94
N ILE A 66 -5.41 -9.41 18.83
CA ILE A 66 -5.39 -8.49 17.70
C ILE A 66 -4.08 -8.60 16.91
N CYS A 67 -4.15 -8.57 15.59
CA CYS A 67 -2.96 -8.46 14.75
C CYS A 67 -2.36 -7.05 14.87
N CYS A 68 -1.16 -6.93 15.43
CA CYS A 68 -0.55 -5.63 15.72
C CYS A 68 -0.27 -4.79 14.45
N LEU A 69 -0.05 -5.44 13.30
CA LEU A 69 0.12 -4.75 12.02
C LEU A 69 -1.20 -4.15 11.49
N GLU A 70 -2.31 -4.87 11.67
CA GLU A 70 -3.64 -4.37 11.32
C GLU A 70 -4.02 -3.18 12.21
N GLU A 71 -3.79 -3.30 13.51
CA GLU A 71 -4.03 -2.23 14.49
C GLU A 71 -3.20 -0.98 14.18
N TYR A 72 -1.90 -1.15 13.92
CA TYR A 72 -1.03 -0.03 13.55
C TYR A 72 -1.51 0.66 12.26
N MET A 73 -1.88 -0.11 11.23
CA MET A 73 -2.43 0.43 9.99
C MET A 73 -3.74 1.21 10.23
N ILE A 74 -4.65 0.70 11.05
CA ILE A 74 -5.86 1.42 11.45
C ILE A 74 -5.51 2.73 12.15
N SER A 75 -4.53 2.72 13.06
CA SER A 75 -4.14 3.89 13.86
C SER A 75 -3.65 5.05 12.99
N MET A 76 -2.94 4.75 11.88
CA MET A 76 -2.45 5.76 10.94
C MET A 76 -3.54 6.31 10.01
N MET A 77 -4.48 5.46 9.59
CA MET A 77 -5.50 5.83 8.59
C MET A 77 -6.73 6.50 9.21
N LYS A 78 -7.05 6.16 10.46
CA LYS A 78 -8.24 6.68 11.17
C LYS A 78 -8.26 8.21 11.32
N PRO A 79 -7.16 8.91 11.66
CA PRO A 79 -7.13 10.38 11.71
C PRO A 79 -7.43 11.06 10.38
N LEU A 80 -7.20 10.37 9.25
CA LEU A 80 -7.49 10.87 7.90
C LEU A 80 -8.93 10.60 7.44
N GLY A 81 -9.75 9.94 8.27
CA GLY A 81 -11.10 9.53 7.90
C GLY A 81 -11.16 8.34 6.92
N LEU A 82 -10.05 7.60 6.78
CA LEU A 82 -9.96 6.41 5.92
C LEU A 82 -10.36 5.15 6.69
N LYS A 83 -11.14 4.28 6.05
CA LYS A 83 -11.68 3.05 6.62
C LYS A 83 -10.90 1.85 6.10
N CYS A 84 -10.27 1.11 7.01
CA CYS A 84 -9.51 -0.09 6.67
C CYS A 84 -10.39 -1.34 6.69
N THR A 85 -10.37 -2.11 5.60
CA THR A 85 -10.90 -3.48 5.53
C THR A 85 -9.77 -4.41 5.12
N PHE A 86 -9.43 -5.39 5.96
CA PHE A 86 -8.36 -6.35 5.67
C PHE A 86 -8.90 -7.55 4.89
N ILE A 87 -8.33 -7.82 3.73
CA ILE A 87 -8.76 -8.85 2.78
C ILE A 87 -7.80 -10.04 2.87
N ASP A 88 -8.34 -11.22 3.19
CA ASP A 88 -7.61 -12.48 3.07
C ASP A 88 -7.47 -12.85 1.59
N ASP A 89 -6.25 -12.71 1.08
CA ASP A 89 -5.88 -13.07 -0.28
C ASP A 89 -4.73 -14.09 -0.33
N VAL A 90 -4.34 -14.65 0.82
CA VAL A 90 -3.03 -15.33 0.95
C VAL A 90 -2.93 -16.58 0.08
N VAL A 91 -3.98 -17.38 0.04
CA VAL A 91 -4.03 -18.61 -0.77
C VAL A 91 -4.18 -18.29 -2.26
N SER A 92 -4.95 -17.26 -2.58
CA SER A 92 -5.31 -16.89 -3.95
C SER A 92 -4.21 -16.11 -4.68
N TYR A 93 -3.48 -15.22 -3.98
CA TYR A 93 -2.57 -14.25 -4.57
C TYR A 93 -1.20 -14.22 -3.88
N HIS A 94 -1.12 -14.12 -2.54
CA HIS A 94 0.18 -13.96 -1.84
C HIS A 94 1.16 -15.12 -2.09
N ARG A 95 0.67 -16.37 -2.00
CA ARG A 95 1.49 -17.56 -2.32
C ARG A 95 1.97 -17.62 -3.77
N LYS A 96 1.40 -16.81 -4.66
CA LYS A 96 1.80 -16.65 -6.06
C LYS A 96 2.60 -15.36 -6.30
N LEU A 97 3.15 -14.76 -5.24
CA LEU A 97 3.97 -13.55 -5.27
C LEU A 97 3.21 -12.29 -5.73
N GLY A 98 1.90 -12.21 -5.49
CA GLY A 98 1.09 -10.99 -5.71
C GLY A 98 0.16 -10.71 -4.53
N GLU A 99 -0.49 -9.54 -4.46
CA GLU A 99 -1.46 -9.20 -3.39
C GLU A 99 -2.77 -8.68 -4.00
N VAL A 100 -3.69 -8.13 -3.18
CA VAL A 100 -5.00 -7.58 -3.57
C VAL A 100 -4.96 -6.78 -4.88
N HIS A 101 -4.08 -5.77 -5.02
CA HIS A 101 -4.00 -4.99 -6.25
C HIS A 101 -3.41 -5.76 -7.46
N CYS A 102 -2.65 -6.84 -7.24
CA CYS A 102 -2.29 -7.75 -8.34
C CYS A 102 -3.49 -8.52 -8.89
N GLY A 103 -4.54 -8.70 -8.09
CA GLY A 103 -5.78 -9.41 -8.46
C GLY A 103 -6.94 -8.50 -8.85
N THR A 104 -6.80 -7.18 -8.73
CA THR A 104 -7.91 -6.24 -8.86
C THR A 104 -7.55 -5.05 -9.73
N ASN A 105 -8.55 -4.44 -10.37
CA ASN A 105 -8.38 -3.20 -11.11
C ASN A 105 -9.66 -2.37 -10.97
N VAL A 106 -9.53 -1.05 -10.85
CA VAL A 106 -10.65 -0.14 -10.57
C VAL A 106 -10.81 0.84 -11.72
N ARG A 107 -11.96 0.78 -12.41
CA ARG A 107 -12.35 1.81 -13.37
C ARG A 107 -12.83 3.06 -12.63
N ARG A 108 -12.10 4.16 -12.75
CA ARG A 108 -12.43 5.46 -12.12
C ARG A 108 -13.09 6.41 -13.11
N LYS A 109 -13.78 7.44 -12.58
CA LYS A 109 -14.26 8.56 -13.40
C LYS A 109 -13.05 9.33 -13.97
N PRO A 110 -13.11 9.84 -15.21
CA PRO A 110 -12.06 10.69 -15.76
C PRO A 110 -11.86 11.95 -14.92
N PHE A 111 -10.68 12.57 -15.05
CA PHE A 111 -10.45 13.91 -14.52
C PHE A 111 -11.46 14.90 -15.09
N ALA A 112 -11.92 15.84 -14.26
CA ALA A 112 -12.77 16.94 -14.72
C ALA A 112 -12.00 17.89 -15.66
N TYR A 113 -10.69 18.05 -15.41
CA TYR A 113 -9.78 18.81 -16.26
C TYR A 113 -9.68 18.20 -17.65
N LYS A 114 -9.75 19.04 -18.68
CA LYS A 114 -9.68 18.61 -20.08
C LYS A 114 -8.22 18.51 -20.50
N TRP A 115 -7.77 17.31 -20.86
CA TRP A 115 -6.36 17.05 -21.14
C TRP A 115 -5.77 17.94 -22.24
N TRP A 116 -6.57 18.34 -23.24
CA TRP A 116 -6.13 19.22 -24.33
C TRP A 116 -5.92 20.68 -23.92
N ASN A 117 -6.27 21.07 -22.69
CA ASN A 117 -5.96 22.40 -22.15
C ASN A 117 -4.58 22.45 -21.46
N MET A 118 -3.92 21.30 -21.27
CA MET A 118 -2.57 21.24 -20.72
C MET A 118 -1.56 21.77 -21.74
N VAL A 119 -0.52 22.45 -21.25
CA VAL A 119 0.69 22.76 -22.00
C VAL A 119 1.79 21.85 -21.45
N PRO A 120 2.11 20.74 -22.13
CA PRO A 120 3.09 19.75 -21.66
C PRO A 120 4.53 20.26 -21.64
#